data_AF-A0A963W804-F1
#
_entry.id   AF-A0A963W804-F1
#
_cell.length_a   1.000
_cell.length_b   1.000
_cell.length_c   1.000
_cell.angle_alpha   90.00
_cell.angle_beta   90.00
_cell.angle_gamma   90.00
#
_symmetry.space_group_name_H-M   'P 1'
#
loop_
_entity.id
_entity.type
_entity.pdbx_description
1 polymer ?
#
loop_
_entity_poly.entity_id
_entity_poly.type
_entity_poly.pdbx_seq_one_letter_code
_entity_poly.pdbx_strand_id
1 'polypeptide(L)'
;MNLDHFPGLSISPTMAILFGGVVGLLLFASLVGLVLSLRVRSEEGRATVDNLNARIKAWWGMIAVFAIAFTFGKLVTIVLFALVSFYCLREFLSITPTRAEDHRAVVAAFYLFIPLQYWLLATGWLSMVTILIPVWAFLLLPVLAVLQG
;
A
#
# COMPACT_ATOMS: atom_id res chain seq x y z
N MET A 1 -8.49 27.97 2.71
CA MET A 1 -9.82 27.81 2.11
C MET A 1 -9.67 28.15 0.64
N ASN A 2 -9.53 27.12 -0.21
CA ASN A 2 -9.61 27.15 -1.67
C ASN A 2 -9.94 25.69 -2.04
N LEU A 3 -11.21 25.42 -2.31
CA LEU A 3 -11.80 24.12 -2.61
C LEU A 3 -12.44 24.17 -4.01
N ASP A 4 -11.77 24.82 -4.96
CA ASP A 4 -12.37 25.21 -6.25
C ASP A 4 -11.50 24.83 -7.47
N HIS A 5 -10.68 23.79 -7.29
CA HIS A 5 -10.16 23.01 -8.42
C HIS A 5 -10.34 21.52 -8.13
N PHE A 6 -11.58 21.05 -8.32
CA PHE A 6 -11.91 19.63 -8.30
C PHE A 6 -12.06 19.11 -9.74
N PRO A 7 -10.97 18.73 -10.43
CA PRO A 7 -11.09 17.85 -11.58
C PRO A 7 -11.34 16.43 -11.07
N GLY A 8 -12.58 16.12 -10.72
CA GLY A 8 -13.00 14.75 -10.36
C GLY A 8 -13.01 13.78 -11.55
N LEU A 9 -12.57 14.20 -12.74
CA LEU A 9 -12.59 13.39 -13.96
C LEU A 9 -11.52 13.77 -15.00
N SER A 10 -10.60 14.69 -14.70
CA SER A 10 -9.47 14.92 -15.62
C SER A 10 -8.34 13.97 -15.24
N ILE A 11 -8.09 12.98 -16.10
CA ILE A 11 -6.84 12.22 -16.01
C ILE A 11 -5.73 13.24 -16.22
N SER A 12 -5.09 13.65 -15.12
CA SER A 12 -3.94 14.54 -15.20
C SER A 12 -2.89 13.89 -16.11
N PRO A 13 -2.25 14.65 -17.01
CA PRO A 13 -1.19 14.13 -17.87
C PRO A 13 -0.13 13.33 -17.09
N THR A 14 0.17 13.77 -15.87
CA THR A 14 1.08 13.08 -14.96
C THR A 14 0.57 11.69 -14.59
N MET A 15 -0.71 11.56 -14.23
CA MET A 15 -1.31 10.27 -13.88
C MET A 15 -1.32 9.32 -15.08
N ALA A 16 -1.65 9.83 -16.28
CA ALA A 16 -1.59 9.04 -17.51
C ALA A 16 -0.16 8.51 -17.79
N ILE A 17 0.86 9.35 -17.61
CA ILE A 17 2.27 8.96 -17.81
C ILE A 17 2.67 7.90 -16.78
N LEU A 18 2.30 8.06 -15.51
CA LEU A 18 2.64 7.11 -14.45
C LEU A 18 2.00 5.75 -14.70
N PHE A 19 0.69 5.70 -14.96
CA PHE A 19 -0.01 4.44 -15.27
C PHE A 19 0.50 3.84 -16.59
N GLY A 20 0.71 4.66 -17.62
CA GLY A 20 1.27 4.22 -18.90
C GLY A 20 2.66 3.59 -18.75
N GLY A 21 3.54 4.20 -17.95
CA GLY A 21 4.87 3.67 -17.64
C GLY A 21 4.80 2.33 -16.89
N VAL A 22 3.92 2.23 -15.89
CA VAL A 22 3.72 0.98 -15.12
C VAL A 22 3.14 -0.14 -15.99
N VAL A 23 2.12 0.17 -16.80
CA VAL A 23 1.53 -0.78 -17.76
C VAL A 23 2.57 -1.21 -18.79
N GLY A 24 3.35 -0.27 -19.34
CA GLY A 24 4.43 -0.56 -20.28
C GLY A 24 5.49 -1.49 -19.68
N LEU A 25 5.90 -1.23 -18.44
CA LEU A 25 6.83 -2.09 -17.70
C LEU A 25 6.25 -3.49 -17.49
N LEU A 26 4.98 -3.61 -17.11
CA LEU A 26 4.34 -4.91 -16.93
C LEU A 26 4.16 -5.67 -18.23
N LEU A 27 3.84 -5.00 -19.33
CA LEU A 27 3.77 -5.62 -20.66
C LEU A 27 5.15 -6.15 -21.07
N PHE A 28 6.20 -5.36 -20.86
CA PHE A 28 7.57 -5.79 -21.11
C PHE A 28 7.95 -7.01 -20.24
N ALA A 29 7.67 -6.95 -18.94
CA ALA A 29 7.90 -8.08 -18.03
C ALA A 29 7.12 -9.34 -18.44
N SER A 30 5.85 -9.17 -18.85
CA SER A 30 4.99 -10.26 -19.34
C SER A 30 5.55 -10.88 -20.62
N LEU A 31 6.06 -10.06 -21.53
CA LEU A 31 6.71 -10.52 -22.76
C LEU A 31 7.98 -11.31 -22.46
N VAL A 32 8.84 -10.81 -21.56
CA VAL A 32 10.04 -11.52 -21.12
C VAL A 32 9.68 -12.84 -20.46
N GLY A 33 8.69 -12.85 -19.56
CA GLY A 33 8.19 -14.07 -18.90
C GLY A 33 7.63 -15.09 -19.89
N LEU A 34 6.92 -14.64 -20.92
CA LEU A 34 6.42 -15.49 -22.00
C LEU A 34 7.57 -16.09 -22.82
N VAL A 35 8.51 -15.27 -23.28
CA VAL A 35 9.68 -15.76 -24.05
C VAL A 35 10.48 -16.77 -23.24
N LEU A 36 10.66 -16.52 -21.94
CA LEU A 36 11.40 -17.42 -21.05
C LEU A 36 10.64 -18.73 -20.84
N SER A 37 9.30 -18.69 -20.74
CA SER A 37 8.46 -19.90 -20.65
C SER A 37 8.54 -20.82 -21.87
N LEU A 38 8.81 -20.24 -23.06
CA LEU A 38 8.95 -20.99 -24.31
C LEU A 38 10.38 -21.53 -24.51
N ARG A 39 11.40 -20.85 -23.96
CA ARG A 39 12.81 -21.22 -24.14
C ARG A 39 13.36 -22.16 -23.07
N VAL A 40 12.90 -22.03 -21.82
CA VAL A 40 13.44 -22.81 -20.70
C VAL A 40 12.83 -24.20 -20.68
N ARG A 41 13.69 -25.22 -20.78
CA ARG A 41 13.29 -26.64 -20.80
C ARG A 41 13.73 -27.43 -19.57
N SER A 42 14.62 -26.88 -18.74
CA SER A 42 14.97 -27.48 -17.45
C SER A 42 13.81 -27.35 -16.47
N GLU A 43 13.63 -28.37 -15.62
CA GLU A 43 12.52 -28.43 -14.67
C GLU A 43 12.60 -27.32 -13.61
N GLU A 44 13.78 -27.10 -13.03
CA GLU A 44 14.05 -25.98 -12.10
C GLU A 44 13.84 -24.61 -12.76
N GLY A 45 14.21 -24.49 -14.03
CA GLY A 45 14.04 -23.27 -14.79
C GLY A 45 12.56 -22.97 -15.06
N ARG A 46 11.74 -23.97 -15.40
CA ARG A 46 10.29 -23.81 -15.58
C ARG A 46 9.61 -23.38 -14.28
N ALA A 47 9.97 -23.99 -13.15
CA ALA A 47 9.43 -23.60 -11.84
C ALA A 47 9.74 -22.13 -11.49
N THR A 48 10.95 -21.68 -11.81
CA THR A 48 11.37 -20.27 -11.62
C THR A 48 10.57 -19.31 -12.49
N VAL A 49 10.37 -19.66 -13.76
CA VAL A 49 9.57 -18.87 -14.71
C VAL A 49 8.09 -18.81 -14.31
N ASP A 50 7.53 -19.92 -13.84
CA ASP A 50 6.14 -19.97 -13.40
C ASP A 50 5.92 -19.10 -12.15
N ASN A 51 6.87 -19.08 -11.22
CA ASN A 51 6.82 -18.17 -10.07
C ASN A 51 6.88 -16.70 -10.52
N LEU A 52 7.79 -16.37 -11.45
CA LEU A 52 7.87 -15.01 -12.02
C LEU A 52 6.57 -14.59 -12.69
N ASN A 53 6.00 -15.46 -13.55
CA ASN A 53 4.74 -15.21 -14.23
C ASN A 53 3.57 -15.08 -13.25
N ALA A 54 3.54 -15.85 -12.16
CA ALA A 54 2.56 -15.71 -11.10
C ALA A 54 2.65 -14.34 -10.41
N ARG A 55 3.87 -13.86 -10.12
CA ARG A 55 4.09 -12.50 -9.57
C ARG A 55 3.62 -11.42 -10.53
N ILE A 56 3.97 -11.52 -11.82
CA ILE A 56 3.52 -10.55 -12.84
C ILE A 56 1.98 -10.49 -12.89
N LYS A 57 1.30 -11.65 -12.87
CA LYS A 57 -0.17 -11.71 -12.84
C LYS A 57 -0.75 -11.06 -11.58
N ALA A 58 -0.13 -11.27 -10.41
CA ALA A 58 -0.55 -10.62 -9.18
C ALA A 58 -0.41 -9.09 -9.25
N TRP A 59 0.67 -8.60 -9.86
CA TRP A 59 0.89 -7.17 -10.07
C TRP A 59 -0.14 -6.54 -11.01
N TRP A 60 -0.54 -7.24 -12.08
CA TRP A 60 -1.65 -6.82 -12.93
C TRP A 60 -2.94 -6.63 -12.12
N GLY A 61 -3.26 -7.56 -11.22
CA GLY A 61 -4.39 -7.45 -10.29
C GLY A 61 -4.30 -6.21 -9.40
N MET A 62 -3.14 -5.97 -8.77
CA MET A 62 -2.94 -4.80 -7.90
C MET A 62 -3.10 -3.47 -8.65
N ILE A 63 -2.50 -3.36 -9.84
CA ILE A 63 -2.59 -2.14 -10.66
C ILE A 63 -4.01 -1.89 -11.15
N ALA A 64 -4.77 -2.95 -11.48
CA ALA A 64 -6.17 -2.80 -11.84
C ALA A 64 -7.00 -2.22 -10.68
N VAL A 65 -6.81 -2.72 -9.45
CA VAL A 65 -7.49 -2.20 -8.26
C VAL A 65 -7.15 -0.72 -8.02
N PHE A 66 -5.87 -0.34 -8.15
CA PHE A 66 -5.47 1.06 -8.01
C PHE A 66 -5.99 1.95 -9.13
N ALA A 67 -5.97 1.49 -10.38
CA ALA A 67 -6.51 2.24 -11.51
C ALA A 67 -7.99 2.57 -11.28
N ILE A 68 -8.78 1.56 -10.89
CA ILE A 68 -10.20 1.71 -10.56
C ILE A 68 -10.37 2.73 -9.43
N ALA A 69 -9.67 2.55 -8.31
CA ALA A 69 -9.81 3.44 -7.15
C ALA A 69 -9.49 4.90 -7.48
N PHE A 70 -8.45 5.16 -8.27
CA PHE A 70 -8.07 6.51 -8.66
C PHE A 70 -9.09 7.14 -9.63
N THR A 71 -9.73 6.34 -10.50
CA THR A 71 -10.83 6.82 -11.35
C THR A 71 -12.03 7.32 -10.52
N PHE A 72 -12.30 6.69 -9.36
CA PHE A 72 -13.37 7.11 -8.45
C PHE A 72 -12.98 8.28 -7.51
N GLY A 73 -11.75 8.77 -7.60
CA GLY A 73 -11.31 10.00 -6.94
C GLY A 73 -10.70 9.82 -5.55
N LYS A 74 -10.29 10.95 -4.95
CA LYS A 74 -9.45 11.02 -3.74
C LYS A 74 -10.01 10.19 -2.57
N LEU A 75 -11.30 10.29 -2.29
CA LEU A 75 -11.90 9.64 -1.12
C LEU A 75 -11.83 8.11 -1.24
N VAL A 76 -12.15 7.56 -2.42
CA VAL A 76 -12.08 6.11 -2.66
C VAL A 76 -10.65 5.61 -2.56
N THR A 77 -9.68 6.35 -3.11
CA THR A 77 -8.26 6.03 -2.95
C THR A 77 -7.85 6.04 -1.47
N ILE A 78 -8.24 7.05 -0.69
CA ILE A 78 -7.91 7.11 0.75
C ILE A 78 -8.49 5.91 1.49
N VAL A 79 -9.75 5.57 1.25
CA VAL A 79 -10.41 4.42 1.88
C VAL A 79 -9.73 3.11 1.48
N LEU A 80 -9.39 2.93 0.20
CA LEU A 80 -8.66 1.76 -0.26
C LEU A 80 -7.34 1.60 0.50
N PHE A 81 -6.53 2.65 0.57
CA PHE A 81 -5.25 2.60 1.28
C PHE A 81 -5.43 2.36 2.79
N ALA A 82 -6.47 2.94 3.41
CA ALA A 82 -6.79 2.68 4.81
C ALA A 82 -7.10 1.20 5.07
N LEU A 83 -7.91 0.58 4.22
CA LEU A 83 -8.22 -0.84 4.29
C LEU A 83 -6.99 -1.70 4.05
N VAL A 84 -6.18 -1.41 3.02
CA VAL A 84 -4.96 -2.15 2.74
C VAL A 84 -3.96 -2.05 3.89
N SER A 85 -3.76 -0.86 4.48
CA SER A 85 -2.91 -0.70 5.66
C SER A 85 -3.40 -1.53 6.85
N PHE A 86 -4.71 -1.54 7.10
CA PHE A 86 -5.31 -2.34 8.16
C PHE A 86 -5.09 -3.84 7.93
N TYR A 87 -5.39 -4.34 6.73
CA TYR A 87 -5.20 -5.76 6.39
C TYR A 87 -3.74 -6.17 6.42
N CYS A 88 -2.84 -5.33 5.88
CA CYS A 88 -1.40 -5.58 5.87
C CYS A 88 -0.85 -5.66 7.30
N LEU A 89 -1.23 -4.73 8.17
CA LEU A 89 -0.79 -4.76 9.57
C LEU A 89 -1.37 -5.97 10.31
N ARG A 90 -2.63 -6.34 10.04
CA ARG A 90 -3.26 -7.54 10.63
C ARG A 90 -2.47 -8.81 10.28
N GLU A 91 -2.11 -8.95 9.01
CA GLU A 91 -1.34 -10.10 8.52
C GLU A 91 0.09 -10.09 9.08
N PHE A 92 0.74 -8.94 9.11
CA PHE A 92 2.08 -8.78 9.66
C PHE A 92 2.16 -9.18 11.14
N LEU A 93 1.16 -8.77 11.93
CA LEU A 93 1.07 -9.13 13.35
C LEU A 93 0.76 -10.61 13.56
N SER A 94 0.01 -11.24 12.66
CA SER A 94 -0.24 -12.68 12.71
C SER A 94 1.02 -13.50 12.53
N ILE A 95 1.99 -13.00 11.76
CA ILE A 95 3.25 -13.70 11.45
C ILE A 95 4.34 -13.38 12.49
N THR A 96 4.30 -12.18 13.07
CA THR A 96 5.33 -11.73 14.02
C THR A 96 5.03 -12.29 15.42
N PRO A 97 5.93 -13.10 16.02
CA PRO A 97 5.75 -13.61 17.38
C PRO A 97 5.82 -12.42 18.36
N THR A 98 4.66 -11.88 18.70
CA THR A 98 4.52 -10.70 19.56
C THR A 98 4.54 -11.13 21.02
N ARG A 99 5.48 -10.60 21.79
CA ARG A 99 5.48 -10.74 23.26
C ARG A 99 4.23 -10.08 23.84
N ALA A 100 3.67 -10.63 24.92
CA ALA A 100 2.45 -10.13 25.56
C ALA A 100 2.55 -8.67 26.01
N GLU A 101 3.76 -8.19 26.30
CA GLU A 101 4.05 -6.81 26.71
C GLU A 101 3.88 -5.78 25.57
N ASP A 102 3.95 -6.21 24.31
CA ASP A 102 3.90 -5.32 23.14
C ASP A 102 2.49 -5.22 22.52
N HIS A 103 1.54 -6.01 23.03
CA HIS A 103 0.17 -6.07 22.51
C HIS A 103 -0.53 -4.70 22.56
N ARG A 104 -0.25 -3.89 23.58
CA ARG A 104 -0.91 -2.59 23.75
C ARG A 104 -0.33 -1.51 22.84
N ALA A 105 0.98 -1.53 22.59
CA ALA A 105 1.65 -0.71 21.60
C ALA A 105 1.11 -1.01 20.19
N VAL A 106 0.97 -2.29 19.88
CA VAL A 106 0.42 -2.79 18.62
C VAL A 106 -1.06 -2.41 18.46
N VAL A 107 -1.89 -2.58 19.50
CA VAL A 107 -3.31 -2.18 19.48
C VAL A 107 -3.45 -0.67 19.31
N ALA A 108 -2.61 0.14 19.96
CA ALA A 108 -2.61 1.59 19.77
C ALA A 108 -2.22 1.97 18.33
N ALA A 109 -1.20 1.34 17.75
CA ALA A 109 -0.83 1.53 16.34
C ALA A 109 -2.02 1.22 15.40
N PHE A 110 -2.77 0.15 15.70
CA PHE A 110 -3.87 -0.35 14.87
C PHE A 110 -5.13 0.51 14.95
N TYR A 111 -5.60 0.81 16.16
CA TYR A 111 -6.91 1.43 16.39
C TYR A 111 -6.83 2.96 16.54
N LEU A 112 -5.66 3.51 16.87
CA LEU A 112 -5.50 4.96 17.04
C LEU A 112 -4.75 5.58 15.86
N PHE A 113 -3.55 5.08 15.55
CA PHE A 113 -2.69 5.74 14.57
C PHE A 113 -3.18 5.60 13.13
N ILE A 114 -3.64 4.41 12.69
CA ILE A 114 -4.16 4.24 11.32
C ILE A 114 -5.38 5.13 11.07
N PRO A 115 -6.47 5.09 11.88
CA PRO A 115 -7.63 5.95 11.62
C PRO A 115 -7.28 7.44 11.67
N LEU A 116 -6.45 7.85 12.63
CA LEU A 116 -5.99 9.23 12.75
C LEU A 116 -5.17 9.67 11.53
N GLN A 117 -4.27 8.81 11.04
CA GLN A 117 -3.44 9.08 9.87
C GLN A 117 -4.29 9.32 8.62
N TYR A 118 -5.27 8.46 8.37
CA TYR A 118 -6.14 8.57 7.19
C TYR A 118 -7.18 9.69 7.32
N TRP A 119 -7.63 10.00 8.54
CA TRP A 119 -8.44 11.18 8.81
C TRP A 119 -7.68 12.48 8.49
N LEU A 120 -6.43 12.60 8.97
CA LEU A 120 -5.56 13.74 8.68
C LEU A 120 -5.22 13.87 7.18
N LEU A 121 -5.06 12.73 6.50
CA LEU A 121 -4.87 12.70 5.05
C LEU A 121 -6.11 13.21 4.30
N ALA A 122 -7.31 12.87 4.79
CA ALA A 122 -8.56 13.34 4.22
C ALA A 122 -8.71 14.86 4.36
N THR A 123 -8.39 15.42 5.54
CA THR A 123 -8.43 16.88 5.80
C THR A 123 -7.30 17.66 5.11
N GLY A 124 -6.31 16.97 4.54
CA GLY A 124 -5.23 17.58 3.76
C GLY A 124 -4.06 18.10 4.60
N TRP A 125 -3.96 17.74 5.87
CA TRP A 125 -2.86 18.11 6.75
C TRP A 125 -1.65 17.18 6.59
N LEU A 126 -1.04 17.22 5.41
CA LEU A 126 0.13 16.36 5.09
C LEU A 126 1.28 16.53 6.09
N SER A 127 1.54 17.74 6.59
CA SER A 127 2.60 17.96 7.58
C SER A 127 2.40 17.12 8.84
N MET A 128 1.15 16.98 9.30
CA MET A 128 0.84 16.16 10.47
C MET A 128 0.96 14.67 10.13
N VAL A 129 0.45 14.24 8.97
CA VAL A 129 0.56 12.83 8.51
C VAL A 129 2.02 12.36 8.50
N THR A 130 2.93 13.16 7.96
CA THR A 130 4.36 12.82 7.86
C THR A 130 5.05 12.72 9.23
N ILE A 131 4.67 13.57 10.19
CA ILE A 131 5.28 13.63 11.53
C ILE A 131 4.62 12.65 12.52
N LEU A 132 3.40 12.19 12.24
CA LEU A 132 2.59 11.35 13.12
C LEU A 132 3.31 10.09 13.58
N ILE A 133 3.91 9.33 12.66
CA ILE A 133 4.64 8.11 13.02
C ILE A 133 6.02 8.42 13.63
N PRO A 134 6.92 9.15 12.95
CA PRO A 134 8.30 9.30 13.43
C PRO A 134 8.42 10.10 14.74
N VAL A 135 7.47 10.99 15.05
CA VAL A 135 7.52 11.79 16.28
C VAL A 135 6.43 11.34 17.26
N TRP A 136 5.16 11.41 16.87
CA TRP A 136 4.08 11.18 17.83
C TRP A 136 3.94 9.72 18.26
N ALA A 137 4.03 8.76 17.33
CA ALA A 137 3.97 7.35 17.68
C ALA A 137 5.16 6.93 18.53
N PHE A 138 6.39 7.22 18.10
CA PHE A 138 7.58 6.87 18.89
C PHE A 138 7.67 7.59 20.23
N LEU A 139 7.08 8.78 20.39
CA LEU A 139 7.01 9.45 21.69
C LEU A 139 5.95 8.82 22.60
N LEU A 140 4.78 8.48 22.07
CA LEU A 140 3.66 7.95 22.85
C LEU A 140 3.85 6.49 23.25
N LEU A 141 4.48 5.66 22.41
CA LEU A 141 4.66 4.24 22.68
C LEU A 141 5.45 3.95 23.98
N PRO A 142 6.60 4.60 24.25
CA PRO A 142 7.31 4.45 25.53
C PRO A 142 6.52 4.97 26.72
N VAL A 143 5.80 6.09 26.56
CA VAL A 143 4.94 6.64 27.64
C VAL A 143 3.84 5.66 28.01
N LEU A 144 3.19 5.06 27.01
CA LEU A 144 2.18 4.03 27.22
C LEU A 144 2.77 2.79 27.89
N ALA A 145 4.00 2.39 27.56
CA ALA A 145 4.66 1.26 28.20
C ALA A 145 4.98 1.53 29.68
N VAL A 146 5.43 2.75 30.02
CA VAL A 146 5.79 3.14 31.40
C VAL A 146 4.57 3.29 32.30
N LEU A 147 3.44 3.82 31.80
CA LEU A 147 2.20 3.96 32.58
C LEU A 147 1.53 2.62 32.96
N GLN A 148 2.13 1.49 32.56
CA GLN A 148 1.57 0.16 32.73
C GLN A 148 2.47 -0.77 33.56
N GLY A 149 3.67 -0.31 33.91
CA GLY A 149 4.52 -0.89 34.96
C GLY A 149 4.35 -0.12 36.27
#